data_AF-A0A392SWT6-F1
#
_entry.id   AF-A0A392SWT6-F1
#
_cell.length_a   1.000
_cell.length_b   1.000
_cell.length_c   1.000
_cell.angle_alpha   90.00
_cell.angle_beta   90.00
_cell.angle_gamma   90.00
#
_symmetry.space_group_name_H-M   'P 1'
#
loop_
_entity.id
_entity.type
_entity.pdbx_description
1 polymer ?
#
loop_
_entity_poly.entity_id
_entity_poly.type
_entity_poly.pdbx_seq_one_letter_code
_entity_poly.pdbx_strand_id
1 'polypeptide(L)'
;MQNSRVYVFLAGLDSHLDGVRGRVLSTVPLPNIQSAYAIVCAEANRQEAMLGSTPIEGTALAVKKSAKKGFRKCNHCNGDNHVIDDCFKL
;
A
#
# COMPACT_ATOMS: atom_id res chain seq x y z
N MET A 1 -10.81 -11.89 -27.80
CA MET A 1 -9.60 -11.03 -27.85
C MET A 1 -9.09 -10.56 -26.47
N GLN A 2 -9.94 -10.30 -25.47
CA GLN A 2 -9.48 -9.79 -24.16
C GLN A 2 -8.70 -10.83 -23.33
N ASN A 3 -9.20 -12.07 -23.23
CA ASN A 3 -8.52 -13.13 -22.48
C ASN A 3 -7.11 -13.43 -23.04
N SER A 4 -6.93 -13.34 -24.36
CA SER A 4 -5.63 -13.50 -25.01
C SER A 4 -4.59 -12.49 -24.52
N ARG A 5 -4.99 -11.24 -24.28
CA ARG A 5 -4.09 -10.21 -23.72
C ARG A 5 -3.67 -10.53 -22.29
N VAL A 6 -4.57 -11.11 -21.49
CA VAL A 6 -4.26 -11.52 -20.11
C VAL A 6 -3.24 -12.65 -20.12
N TYR A 7 -3.40 -13.67 -20.96
CA TYR A 7 -2.43 -14.76 -21.06
C TYR A 7 -1.05 -14.28 -21.52
N VAL A 8 -0.98 -13.41 -22.53
CA VAL A 8 0.30 -12.82 -22.99
C VAL A 8 0.97 -12.00 -21.89
N PHE A 9 0.20 -11.18 -21.17
CA PHE A 9 0.70 -10.42 -20.02
C PHE A 9 1.25 -11.35 -18.93
N LEU A 10 0.48 -12.36 -18.53
CA LEU A 10 0.87 -13.30 -17.48
C LEU A 10 2.09 -14.15 -17.86
N ALA A 11 2.22 -14.52 -19.14
CA ALA A 11 3.37 -15.26 -19.66
C ALA A 11 4.68 -14.44 -19.65
N GLY A 12 4.58 -13.11 -19.68
CA GLY A 12 5.72 -12.19 -19.62
C GLY A 12 6.17 -11.82 -18.19
N LEU A 13 5.53 -12.35 -17.15
CA LEU A 13 5.92 -12.06 -15.76
C LEU A 13 7.18 -12.84 -15.36
N ASP A 14 7.92 -12.31 -14.40
CA ASP A 14 9.03 -13.02 -13.75
C ASP A 14 8.52 -14.20 -12.89
N SER A 15 9.37 -15.20 -12.68
CA SER A 15 9.03 -16.42 -11.92
C SER A 15 8.71 -16.15 -10.44
N HIS A 16 9.27 -15.09 -9.84
CA HIS A 16 8.93 -14.72 -8.46
C HIS A 16 7.45 -14.30 -8.28
N LEU A 17 6.75 -14.00 -9.38
CA LEU A 17 5.32 -13.70 -9.42
C LEU A 17 4.45 -14.92 -9.76
N ASP A 18 4.99 -16.12 -9.87
CA ASP A 18 4.22 -17.34 -10.21
C ASP A 18 3.05 -17.58 -9.25
N GLY A 19 3.21 -17.23 -7.96
CA GLY A 19 2.13 -17.33 -6.97
C GLY A 19 0.91 -16.44 -7.30
N VAL A 20 1.14 -15.19 -7.75
CA VAL A 20 0.02 -14.32 -8.18
C VAL A 20 -0.47 -14.69 -9.57
N ARG A 21 0.41 -15.18 -10.46
CA ARG A 21 0.03 -15.70 -11.78
C ARG A 21 -0.98 -16.84 -11.67
N GLY A 22 -0.69 -17.85 -10.85
CA GLY A 22 -1.61 -18.97 -10.62
C GLY A 22 -2.95 -18.51 -10.04
N ARG A 23 -2.93 -17.58 -9.09
CA ARG A 23 -4.14 -17.00 -8.48
C ARG A 23 -5.02 -16.22 -9.46
N VAL A 24 -4.41 -15.44 -10.37
CA VAL A 24 -5.15 -14.77 -11.44
C VAL A 24 -5.80 -15.79 -12.38
N LEU A 25 -5.08 -16.85 -12.76
CA LEU A 25 -5.61 -17.92 -13.62
C LEU A 25 -6.74 -18.73 -12.96
N SER A 26 -6.71 -18.88 -11.63
CA SER A 26 -7.76 -19.56 -10.86
C SER A 26 -9.01 -18.71 -10.61
N THR A 27 -9.00 -17.41 -10.96
CA THR A 27 -10.15 -16.53 -10.74
C THR A 27 -11.21 -16.75 -11.83
N VAL A 28 -12.48 -16.96 -11.43
CA VAL A 28 -13.61 -17.19 -12.34
C VAL A 28 -14.71 -16.14 -12.08
N PRO A 29 -15.11 -15.34 -13.10
CA PRO A 29 -14.54 -15.30 -14.45
C PRO A 29 -13.12 -14.72 -14.45
N LEU A 30 -12.34 -15.07 -15.48
CA LEU A 30 -10.98 -14.53 -15.65
C LEU A 30 -11.04 -13.00 -15.67
N PRO A 31 -10.22 -12.29 -14.87
CA PRO A 31 -10.23 -10.84 -14.84
C PRO A 31 -9.82 -10.26 -16.19
N ASN A 32 -10.26 -9.03 -16.47
CA ASN A 32 -9.76 -8.28 -17.61
C ASN A 32 -8.30 -7.85 -17.40
N ILE A 33 -7.67 -7.34 -18.46
CA ILE A 33 -6.25 -6.97 -18.43
C ILE A 33 -5.90 -5.90 -17.38
N GLN A 34 -6.77 -4.93 -17.14
CA GLN A 34 -6.53 -3.88 -16.14
C GLN A 34 -6.60 -4.44 -14.72
N SER A 35 -7.58 -5.29 -14.44
CA SER A 35 -7.71 -5.95 -13.15
C SER A 35 -6.56 -6.92 -12.89
N ALA A 36 -6.15 -7.72 -13.89
CA ALA A 36 -4.99 -8.59 -13.80
C ALA A 36 -3.70 -7.80 -13.50
N TYR A 37 -3.49 -6.68 -14.20
CA TYR A 37 -2.37 -5.78 -13.95
C TYR A 37 -2.38 -5.23 -12.51
N ALA A 38 -3.52 -4.71 -12.04
CA ALA A 38 -3.65 -4.17 -10.69
C ALA A 38 -3.33 -5.21 -9.61
N ILE A 39 -3.80 -6.46 -9.78
CA ILE A 39 -3.52 -7.57 -8.86
C ILE A 39 -2.01 -7.86 -8.81
N VAL A 40 -1.36 -7.95 -9.98
CA VAL A 40 0.08 -8.24 -10.07
C VAL A 40 0.91 -7.09 -9.47
N CYS A 41 0.58 -5.83 -9.77
CA CYS A 41 1.26 -4.68 -9.19
C CYS A 41 1.10 -4.61 -7.66
N ALA A 42 -0.08 -4.92 -7.13
CA ALA A 42 -0.29 -4.96 -5.69
C ALA A 42 0.57 -6.03 -5.02
N GLU A 43 0.70 -7.21 -5.63
CA GLU A 43 1.58 -8.27 -5.12
C GLU A 43 3.05 -7.88 -5.22
N ALA A 44 3.51 -7.33 -6.35
CA ALA A 44 4.89 -6.88 -6.51
C ALA A 44 5.25 -5.83 -5.44
N ASN A 45 4.40 -4.82 -5.25
CA ASN A 45 4.59 -3.80 -4.21
C ASN A 45 4.60 -4.40 -2.79
N ARG A 46 3.78 -5.41 -2.52
CA ARG A 46 3.78 -6.12 -1.24
C ARG A 46 5.11 -6.85 -1.00
N GLN A 47 5.62 -7.54 -2.02
CA GLN A 47 6.89 -8.25 -1.94
C GLN A 47 8.04 -7.27 -1.70
N GLU A 48 8.12 -6.18 -2.46
CA GLU A 48 9.10 -5.10 -2.26
C GLU A 48 9.04 -4.53 -0.83
N ALA A 49 7.84 -4.25 -0.32
CA ALA A 49 7.66 -3.75 1.05
C ALA A 49 8.08 -4.76 2.13
N MET A 50 7.92 -6.06 1.87
CA MET A 50 8.37 -7.13 2.77
C MET A 50 9.89 -7.34 2.71
N LEU A 51 10.51 -7.25 1.54
CA LEU A 51 11.97 -7.31 1.40
C LEU A 51 12.66 -6.09 2.04
N GLY A 52 11.98 -4.93 2.08
CA GLY A 52 12.44 -3.73 2.79
C GLY A 52 12.28 -3.79 4.32
N SER A 53 11.56 -4.78 4.86
CA SER A 53 11.47 -5.01 6.29
C SER A 53 12.46 -6.11 6.70
N THR A 54 13.58 -5.73 7.29
CA THR A 54 14.44 -6.67 8.02
C THR A 54 13.59 -7.52 8.97
N PRO A 55 13.79 -8.85 9.08
CA PRO A 55 13.07 -9.65 10.04
C PRO A 55 13.42 -9.13 11.44
N ILE A 56 12.48 -8.43 12.08
CA ILE A 56 12.55 -8.19 13.51
C ILE A 56 12.17 -9.52 14.14
N GLU A 57 13.19 -10.33 14.43
CA GLU A 57 13.05 -11.50 15.27
C GLU A 57 12.51 -11.04 16.63
N GLY A 58 11.28 -11.44 16.92
CA GLY A 58 10.60 -11.18 18.18
C GLY A 58 10.08 -9.75 18.32
N THR A 59 8.77 -9.58 18.31
CA THR A 59 7.97 -8.99 19.40
C THR A 59 6.54 -8.75 18.90
N ALA A 60 5.58 -9.11 19.74
CA ALA A 60 4.14 -8.92 19.59
C ALA A 60 3.74 -7.53 19.08
N LEU A 61 2.64 -7.48 18.31
CA LEU A 61 1.76 -6.32 18.06
C LEU A 61 2.40 -4.92 18.31
N ALA A 62 3.29 -4.50 17.42
CA ALA A 62 3.63 -3.09 17.32
C ALA A 62 2.50 -2.36 16.58
N VAL A 63 1.51 -1.85 17.33
CA VAL A 63 0.69 -0.74 16.86
C VAL A 63 1.66 0.36 16.46
N LYS A 64 1.71 0.68 15.16
CA LYS A 64 2.43 1.83 14.65
C LYS A 64 1.84 3.05 15.37
N LYS A 65 2.49 3.51 16.44
CA LYS A 65 2.23 4.83 17.00
C LYS A 65 2.66 5.78 15.88
N SER A 66 1.69 6.24 15.10
CA SER A 66 1.80 7.52 14.42
C SER A 66 2.46 8.46 15.42
N ALA A 67 3.61 9.02 15.03
CA ALA A 67 4.27 10.05 15.82
C ALA A 67 3.16 11.00 16.24
N LYS A 68 2.89 11.10 17.55
CA LYS A 68 1.92 12.05 18.06
C LYS A 68 2.49 13.41 17.67
N LYS A 69 2.01 13.96 16.55
CA LYS A 69 2.11 15.37 16.23
C LYS A 69 1.40 16.02 17.41
N GLY A 70 2.18 16.46 18.39
CA GLY A 70 1.65 17.11 19.58
C GLY A 70 0.72 18.20 19.09
N PHE A 71 -0.55 18.14 19.49
CA PHE A 71 -1.50 19.20 19.24
C PHE A 71 -0.89 20.47 19.85
N ARG A 72 -0.22 21.29 19.03
CA ARG A 72 0.22 22.62 19.45
C ARG A 72 -1.06 23.43 19.55
N LYS A 73 -1.38 23.85 20.77
CA LYS A 73 -2.48 24.76 21.05
C LYS A 73 -1.96 26.18 20.93
N CYS A 74 -2.74 27.04 20.30
CA CYS A 74 -2.45 28.46 20.24
C CYS A 74 -2.69 29.08 21.63
N ASN A 75 -1.68 29.77 22.18
CA ASN A 75 -1.80 30.45 23.47
C ASN A 75 -2.78 31.64 23.46
N HIS A 76 -3.11 32.17 22.28
CA HIS A 76 -3.98 33.34 22.14
C HIS A 76 -5.47 32.98 22.06
N CYS A 77 -5.82 31.95 21.28
CA CYS A 77 -7.22 31.58 21.03
C CYS A 77 -7.61 30.19 21.58
N ASN A 78 -6.68 29.47 22.21
CA ASN A 78 -6.82 28.08 22.64
C ASN A 78 -7.20 27.08 21.53
N GLY A 79 -7.09 27.48 20.26
CA GLY A 79 -7.37 26.64 19.11
C GLY A 79 -6.26 25.63 18.84
N ASP A 80 -6.64 24.51 18.24
CA ASP A 80 -5.75 23.41 17.92
C ASP A 80 -5.03 23.61 16.57
N ASN A 81 -3.88 22.94 16.41
CA ASN A 81 -3.13 22.78 15.15
C ASN A 81 -2.50 24.05 14.54
N HIS A 82 -2.38 25.14 15.29
CA HIS A 82 -1.62 26.33 14.88
C HIS A 82 -0.92 26.98 16.09
N VAL A 83 0.11 27.80 15.82
CA VAL A 83 0.80 28.62 16.82
C VAL A 83 0.28 30.06 16.78
N ILE A 84 0.69 30.89 17.74
CA ILE A 84 0.24 32.29 17.84
C ILE A 84 0.51 33.09 16.55
N ASP A 85 1.63 32.81 15.88
CA ASP A 85 2.05 33.51 14.65
C ASP A 85 1.08 33.27 13.47
N ASP A 86 0.35 32.15 13.48
CA ASP A 86 -0.61 31.76 12.43
C ASP A 86 -2.07 31.97 12.88
N CYS A 87 -2.31 32.74 13.95
CA CYS A 87 -3.65 32.91 14.51
C CYS A 87 -4.49 33.94 13.75
N PHE A 88 -5.58 33.50 13.12
CA PHE A 88 -6.50 34.37 12.37
C PHE A 88 -7.43 35.25 13.24
N LYS A 89 -7.28 35.22 14.57
CA LYS A 89 -8.06 36.03 15.53
C LYS A 89 -7.25 37.21 16.11
N LEU A 90 -6.26 37.71 15.35
CA LEU A 90 -5.53 38.93 15.69
C LEU A 90 -6.49 40.12 15.89
#